data_AF-K1RK90-F1
#
_entry.id   AF-K1RK90-F1
#
_cell.length_a   1.000
_cell.length_b   1.000
_cell.length_c   1.000
_cell.angle_alpha   90.00
_cell.angle_beta   90.00
_cell.angle_gamma   90.00
#
_symmetry.space_group_name_H-M   'P 1'
#
loop_
_entity.id
_entity.type
_entity.pdbx_description
1 polymer ?
#
loop_
_entity_poly.entity_id
_entity_poly.type
_entity_poly.pdbx_seq_one_letter_code
_entity_poly.pdbx_strand_id
1 'polypeptide(L)'
;MTEDRTIENGAYLGQWTQYIPMTYVAPTDMPAYKAAAKAIETTFGCKPLPFYSGGSIPIISGFESILGIKSLLIGFGLAEDAIHSPNESYGLEQFRRGLETIPYFYKYFAESK
;
A
#
# COMPACT_ATOMS: atom_id res chain seq x y z
N MET A 1 17.09 -14.97 -15.86
CA MET A 1 16.01 -14.04 -15.54
C MET A 1 15.48 -14.47 -14.18
N THR A 2 15.85 -13.78 -13.11
CA THR A 2 15.31 -14.07 -11.78
C THR A 2 13.93 -13.43 -11.72
N GLU A 3 12.88 -14.24 -11.64
CA GLU A 3 11.51 -13.76 -11.40
C GLU A 3 11.50 -12.91 -10.12
N ASP A 4 11.00 -11.68 -10.23
CA ASP A 4 10.94 -10.74 -9.12
C ASP A 4 9.85 -11.20 -8.14
N ARG A 5 10.27 -11.85 -7.06
CA ARG A 5 9.39 -12.39 -6.01
C ARG A 5 8.46 -11.34 -5.40
N THR A 6 8.74 -10.04 -5.56
CA THR A 6 7.85 -8.98 -5.09
C THR A 6 6.54 -8.93 -5.88
N ILE A 7 6.58 -9.23 -7.18
CA ILE A 7 5.38 -9.23 -8.04
C ILE A 7 4.49 -10.42 -7.71
N GLU A 8 5.09 -11.60 -7.54
CA GLU A 8 4.37 -12.85 -7.25
C GLU A 8 3.72 -12.87 -5.85
N ASN A 9 4.33 -12.20 -4.87
CA ASN A 9 3.85 -12.23 -3.49
C ASN A 9 2.93 -11.06 -3.11
N GLY A 10 2.65 -10.14 -4.03
CA GLY A 10 1.72 -9.03 -3.77
C GLY A 10 2.21 -7.99 -2.76
N ALA A 11 3.52 -7.86 -2.57
CA ALA A 11 4.11 -6.91 -1.62
C ALA A 11 4.26 -5.52 -2.24
N TYR A 12 3.18 -4.73 -2.26
CA TYR A 12 3.17 -3.39 -2.87
C TYR A 12 2.97 -2.28 -1.83
N LEU A 13 3.68 -1.16 -2.01
CA LEU A 13 3.43 0.11 -1.32
C LEU A 13 2.80 1.10 -2.29
N GLY A 14 1.51 1.35 -2.14
CA GLY A 14 0.75 2.16 -3.11
C GLY A 14 0.94 3.68 -2.97
N GLN A 15 1.12 4.33 -4.12
CA GLN A 15 0.87 5.73 -4.42
C GLN A 15 -0.26 5.78 -5.48
N TRP A 16 -1.06 6.85 -5.56
CA TRP A 16 -2.36 6.80 -6.26
C TRP A 16 -2.51 7.92 -7.28
N THR A 17 -2.52 7.59 -8.57
CA THR A 17 -2.73 8.60 -9.61
C THR A 17 -3.67 8.09 -10.69
N GLN A 18 -4.92 8.58 -10.77
CA GLN A 18 -5.53 9.26 -11.95
C GLN A 18 -7.06 9.55 -11.87
N TYR A 19 -7.47 10.63 -12.56
CA TYR A 19 -8.79 11.09 -13.09
C TYR A 19 -9.88 11.72 -12.19
N ILE A 20 -9.46 12.59 -11.28
CA ILE A 20 -10.16 13.82 -10.79
C ILE A 20 -9.02 14.87 -10.75
N PRO A 21 -9.15 16.23 -10.80
CA PRO A 21 -8.01 17.10 -11.18
C PRO A 21 -6.80 17.13 -10.21
N MET A 22 -6.75 16.23 -9.24
CA MET A 22 -5.68 16.06 -8.26
C MET A 22 -5.19 14.60 -8.24
N THR A 23 -4.04 14.35 -8.86
CA THR A 23 -3.23 13.14 -8.67
C THR A 23 -2.63 13.13 -7.26
N TYR A 24 -2.59 11.98 -6.57
CA TYR A 24 -2.06 11.89 -5.20
C TYR A 24 -0.77 11.05 -5.12
N VAL A 25 0.32 11.69 -4.73
CA VAL A 25 1.64 11.05 -4.62
C VAL A 25 2.13 11.19 -3.18
N ALA A 26 2.27 10.06 -2.49
CA ALA A 26 2.84 10.03 -1.14
C ALA A 26 4.38 10.02 -1.23
N PRO A 27 5.11 10.89 -0.51
CA PRO A 27 6.56 10.86 -0.49
C PRO A 27 7.12 9.54 0.06
N THR A 28 8.17 9.00 -0.55
CA THR A 28 8.80 7.73 -0.13
C THR A 28 9.80 7.91 1.02
N ASP A 29 10.13 9.14 1.38
CA ASP A 29 11.10 9.48 2.42
C ASP A 29 10.46 9.67 3.81
N MET A 30 9.13 9.77 3.87
CA MET A 30 8.40 10.01 5.11
C MET A 30 8.54 8.84 6.11
N PRO A 31 8.56 9.10 7.43
CA PRO A 31 8.71 8.06 8.45
C PRO A 31 7.65 6.94 8.32
N ALA A 32 6.41 7.30 8.00
CA ALA A 32 5.33 6.34 7.78
C ALA A 32 5.62 5.39 6.60
N TYR A 33 6.22 5.89 5.52
CA TYR A 33 6.57 5.06 4.35
C TYR A 33 7.65 4.04 4.72
N LYS A 34 8.70 4.47 5.41
CA LYS A 34 9.79 3.60 5.85
C LYS A 34 9.30 2.53 6.83
N ALA A 35 8.43 2.90 7.76
CA ALA A 35 7.79 1.97 8.70
C ALA A 35 6.91 0.94 7.97
N ALA A 36 6.11 1.37 7.01
CA ALA A 36 5.28 0.47 6.21
C ALA A 36 6.11 -0.46 5.33
N ALA A 37 7.20 0.05 4.73
CA ALA A 37 8.10 -0.77 3.92
C ALA A 37 8.72 -1.90 4.74
N LYS A 38 9.19 -1.58 5.96
CA LYS A 38 9.73 -2.57 6.90
C LYS A 38 8.67 -3.55 7.38
N ALA A 39 7.44 -3.09 7.62
CA ALA A 39 6.33 -3.95 8.03
C ALA A 39 5.98 -4.98 6.95
N ILE A 40 5.84 -4.53 5.70
CA ILE A 40 5.56 -5.41 4.56
C ILE A 40 6.72 -6.37 4.31
N GLU A 41 7.97 -5.90 4.39
CA GLU A 41 9.14 -6.79 4.26
C GLU A 41 9.17 -7.87 5.34
N THR A 42 8.73 -7.54 6.56
CA THR A 42 8.65 -8.49 7.68
C THR A 42 7.62 -9.59 7.45
N THR A 43 6.46 -9.27 6.86
CA THR A 43 5.34 -10.22 6.71
C THR A 43 5.32 -10.93 5.36
N PHE A 44 5.81 -10.28 4.30
CA PHE A 44 5.88 -10.83 2.94
C PHE A 44 7.27 -11.37 2.57
N GLY A 45 8.29 -11.12 3.39
CA GLY A 45 9.65 -11.64 3.18
C GLY A 45 10.40 -11.05 1.99
N CYS A 46 9.87 -9.98 1.39
CA CYS A 46 10.48 -9.30 0.25
C CYS A 46 10.27 -7.79 0.36
N LYS A 47 11.19 -7.02 -0.23
CA LYS A 47 11.12 -5.57 -0.21
C LYS A 47 9.96 -5.10 -1.10
N PRO A 48 9.04 -4.27 -0.57
CA PRO A 48 7.92 -3.78 -1.37
C PRO A 48 8.35 -2.77 -2.42
N LEU A 49 7.63 -2.76 -3.54
CA LEU A 49 7.79 -1.76 -4.60
C LEU A 49 6.77 -0.63 -4.46
N PRO A 50 7.17 0.64 -4.73
CA PRO A 50 6.21 1.71 -4.94
C PRO A 50 5.30 1.34 -6.12
N PHE A 51 3.99 1.42 -5.92
CA PHE A 51 2.98 1.07 -6.91
C PHE A 51 2.14 2.29 -7.27
N TYR A 52 1.72 2.40 -8.53
CA TYR A 52 0.80 3.46 -8.98
C TYR A 52 -0.39 2.82 -9.67
N SER A 53 -1.59 3.25 -9.32
CA SER A 53 -2.84 2.78 -9.93
C SER A 53 -3.68 3.95 -10.45
N GLY A 54 -4.40 3.70 -11.56
CA GLY A 54 -5.39 4.61 -12.11
C GLY A 54 -6.73 4.62 -11.36
N GLY A 55 -6.88 3.82 -10.31
CA GLY A 55 -8.04 3.88 -9.42
C GLY A 55 -8.09 5.19 -8.62
N SER A 56 -9.30 5.60 -8.23
CA SER A 56 -9.53 6.88 -7.54
C SER A 56 -10.07 6.69 -6.12
N ILE A 57 -9.43 7.35 -5.14
CA ILE A 57 -9.93 7.51 -3.76
C ILE A 57 -9.96 9.01 -3.45
N PRO A 58 -11.05 9.74 -3.81
CA PRO A 58 -11.05 11.20 -3.87
C PRO A 58 -10.73 11.89 -2.53
N ILE A 59 -11.15 11.30 -1.42
CA ILE A 59 -11.01 11.87 -0.07
C ILE A 59 -9.54 12.08 0.36
N ILE A 60 -8.60 11.36 -0.26
CA ILE A 60 -7.17 11.42 0.10
C ILE A 60 -6.58 12.81 -0.19
N SER A 61 -6.94 13.38 -1.33
CA SER A 61 -6.57 14.77 -1.66
C SER A 61 -7.21 15.77 -0.70
N GLY A 62 -8.44 15.48 -0.24
CA GLY A 62 -9.15 16.24 0.77
C GLY A 62 -8.40 16.27 2.11
N PHE A 63 -7.94 15.12 2.61
CA PHE A 63 -7.17 15.05 3.85
C PHE A 63 -5.91 15.92 3.80
N GLU A 64 -5.17 15.88 2.70
CA GLU A 64 -3.98 16.75 2.57
C GLU A 64 -4.37 18.23 2.56
N SER A 65 -5.40 18.62 1.80
CA SER A 65 -5.82 20.03 1.70
C SER A 65 -6.36 20.61 3.01
N ILE A 66 -7.06 19.79 3.82
CA ILE A 66 -7.73 20.24 5.05
C ILE A 66 -6.80 20.13 6.26
N LEU A 67 -6.06 19.03 6.37
CA LEU A 67 -5.27 18.72 7.56
C LEU A 67 -3.78 19.06 7.39
N GLY A 68 -3.33 19.33 6.15
CA GLY A 68 -1.92 19.61 5.86
C GLY A 68 -0.99 18.41 6.04
N ILE A 69 -1.53 17.19 6.09
CA ILE A 69 -0.75 15.95 6.29
C ILE A 69 -0.81 15.04 5.06
N LYS A 70 0.29 14.33 4.80
CA LYS A 70 0.36 13.29 3.77
C LYS A 70 -0.30 12.00 4.27
N SER A 71 -1.08 11.37 3.41
CA SER A 71 -1.67 10.04 3.61
C SER A 71 -0.79 8.94 3.00
N LEU A 72 -0.61 7.83 3.72
CA LEU A 72 -0.03 6.61 3.15
C LEU A 72 -1.14 5.61 2.89
N LEU A 73 -1.04 4.91 1.77
CA LEU A 73 -2.00 3.89 1.41
C LEU A 73 -1.25 2.56 1.22
N ILE A 74 -1.72 1.56 1.96
CA ILE A 74 -1.13 0.23 2.02
C ILE A 74 -2.20 -0.73 1.52
N GLY A 75 -1.95 -1.36 0.37
CA GLY A 75 -2.85 -2.30 -0.26
C GLY A 75 -2.25 -3.70 -0.24
N PHE A 76 -3.11 -4.71 -0.05
CA PHE A 76 -2.71 -6.12 -0.03
C PHE A 76 -3.43 -6.94 -1.11
N GLY A 77 -4.34 -6.33 -1.88
CA GLY A 77 -5.06 -7.00 -2.95
C GLY A 77 -4.17 -7.27 -4.18
N LEU A 78 -4.56 -8.28 -4.94
CA LEU A 78 -3.95 -8.66 -6.22
C LEU A 78 -4.83 -8.23 -7.39
N ALA A 79 -4.27 -8.13 -8.59
CA ALA A 79 -5.05 -7.84 -9.79
C ALA A 79 -6.14 -8.89 -10.05
N GLU A 80 -5.88 -10.13 -9.65
CA GLU A 80 -6.78 -11.29 -9.78
C GLU A 80 -8.03 -11.19 -8.87
N ASP A 81 -7.99 -10.35 -7.82
CA ASP A 81 -9.14 -10.13 -6.93
C ASP A 81 -10.33 -9.52 -7.67
N ALA A 82 -10.11 -8.94 -8.86
CA ALA A 82 -11.14 -8.49 -9.80
C ALA A 82 -12.16 -7.55 -9.17
N ILE A 83 -11.67 -6.58 -8.37
CA ILE A 83 -12.51 -5.59 -7.67
C ILE A 83 -13.46 -4.91 -8.67
N HIS A 84 -14.75 -4.90 -8.36
CA HIS A 84 -15.84 -4.40 -9.21
C HIS A 84 -16.17 -5.23 -10.46
N SER A 85 -15.70 -6.48 -10.54
CA SER A 85 -15.99 -7.41 -11.64
C SER A 85 -16.66 -8.70 -11.14
N PRO A 86 -17.29 -9.50 -12.02
CA PRO A 86 -17.80 -10.82 -11.64
C PRO A 86 -16.71 -11.72 -11.06
N ASN A 87 -17.07 -12.56 -10.10
CA ASN A 87 -16.16 -13.42 -9.34
C ASN A 87 -15.09 -12.64 -8.54
N GLU A 88 -15.41 -11.41 -8.11
CA GLU A 88 -14.60 -10.68 -7.13
C GLU A 88 -14.31 -11.59 -5.91
N SER A 89 -13.03 -11.69 -5.56
CA SER A 89 -12.56 -12.55 -4.48
C SER A 89 -11.38 -11.91 -3.77
N TYR A 90 -10.97 -12.50 -2.64
CA TYR A 90 -9.81 -12.01 -1.91
C TYR A 90 -9.05 -13.18 -1.31
N GLY A 91 -7.75 -13.26 -1.61
CA GLY A 91 -6.89 -14.34 -1.13
C GLY A 91 -6.80 -14.39 0.40
N LEU A 92 -7.08 -15.55 1.01
CA LEU A 92 -6.97 -15.72 2.46
C LEU A 92 -5.54 -15.53 2.99
N GLU A 93 -4.54 -15.80 2.15
CA GLU A 93 -3.14 -15.52 2.48
C GLU A 93 -2.88 -14.01 2.54
N GLN A 94 -3.34 -13.24 1.54
CA GLN A 94 -3.24 -11.78 1.53
C GLN A 94 -3.99 -11.17 2.73
N PHE A 95 -5.12 -11.76 3.12
CA PHE A 95 -5.85 -11.35 4.33
C PHE A 95 -5.03 -11.53 5.60
N ARG A 96 -4.43 -12.72 5.79
CA ARG A 96 -3.61 -13.02 6.98
C ARG A 96 -2.36 -12.15 7.02
N ARG A 97 -1.62 -12.04 5.92
CA ARG A 97 -0.43 -11.18 5.84
C ARG A 97 -0.77 -9.71 6.06
N GLY A 98 -1.89 -9.23 5.51
CA GLY A 98 -2.38 -7.89 5.76
C GLY A 98 -2.65 -7.65 7.25
N LEU A 99 -3.36 -8.59 7.90
CA LEU A 99 -3.64 -8.54 9.34
C LEU A 99 -2.36 -8.51 10.19
N GLU A 100 -1.33 -9.29 9.84
CA GLU A 100 -0.03 -9.28 10.52
C GLU A 100 0.75 -7.98 10.26
N THR A 101 0.62 -7.39 9.07
CA THR A 101 1.38 -6.20 8.66
C THR A 101 0.96 -4.96 9.47
N ILE A 102 -0.33 -4.81 9.78
CA ILE A 102 -0.84 -3.60 10.45
C ILE A 102 -0.21 -3.37 11.84
N PRO A 103 -0.13 -4.37 12.75
CA PRO A 103 0.60 -4.23 14.01
C PRO A 103 2.08 -3.89 13.83
N TYR A 104 2.78 -4.54 12.89
CA TYR A 104 4.19 -4.23 12.61
C TYR A 104 4.38 -2.80 12.10
N PHE A 105 3.47 -2.30 11.27
CA PHE A 105 3.48 -0.91 10.83
C PHE A 105 3.43 0.05 12.02
N TYR A 106 2.46 -0.12 12.92
CA TYR A 106 2.34 0.77 14.09
C TYR A 106 3.54 0.66 15.03
N LYS A 107 4.08 -0.55 15.22
CA LYS A 107 5.32 -0.77 15.99
C LYS A 107 6.49 0.02 15.39
N TYR A 108 6.79 -0.20 14.11
CA TYR A 108 7.92 0.46 13.46
C TYR A 108 7.72 1.97 13.30
N PHE A 109 6.48 2.43 13.13
CA PHE A 109 6.18 3.85 13.09
C PHE A 109 6.40 4.52 14.44
N ALA A 110 6.01 3.87 15.54
CA ALA A 110 6.29 4.36 16.89
C ALA A 110 7.79 4.41 17.21
N GLU A 111 8.56 3.43 16.74
CA GLU A 111 10.03 3.38 16.89
C GLU A 111 10.76 4.43 16.01
N SER A 112 10.11 4.96 14.98
CA SER A 112 10.70 5.93 14.04
C SER A 112 10.58 7.40 14.47
N LYS A 113 9.97 7.65 15.64
CA LYS A 113 9.76 8.99 16.21
C LYS A 113 10.83 9.36 17.22
#